data_AF-A0A5Q2RC12-F1
#
_entry.id   AF-A0A5Q2RC12-F1
#
_cell.length_a   1.000
_cell.length_b   1.000
_cell.length_c   1.000
_cell.angle_alpha   90.00
_cell.angle_beta   90.00
_cell.angle_gamma   90.00
#
_symmetry.space_group_name_H-M   'P 1'
#
loop_
_entity.id
_entity.type
_entity.pdbx_description
1 polymer ?
#
loop_
_entity_poly.entity_id
_entity_poly.type
_entity_poly.pdbx_seq_one_letter_code
_entity_poly.pdbx_strand_id
1 'polypeptide(L)'
;MSGTGLTLAAKGVATLSGIGTVVLTTWMTVVAFVGGTMPIIGWETDGGLATGILWLFVVDPIVVSACWLLTTVVVLPILAVGDSE
;
A
#
# COMPACT_ATOMS: atom_id res chain seq x y z
N MET A 1 21.26 -6.39 17.44
CA MET A 1 20.26 -7.50 17.46
C MET A 1 20.92 -8.66 16.72
N SER A 2 20.49 -9.93 16.78
CA SER A 2 21.05 -10.87 15.79
C SER A 2 20.55 -10.50 14.39
N GLY A 3 21.38 -10.59 13.35
CA GLY A 3 20.96 -10.27 11.97
C GLY A 3 19.69 -11.01 11.50
N THR A 4 19.42 -12.19 12.10
CA THR A 4 18.17 -12.95 11.92
C THR A 4 16.94 -12.20 12.42
N GLY A 5 17.01 -11.54 13.59
CA GLY A 5 15.89 -10.79 14.15
C GLY A 5 15.51 -9.58 13.30
N LEU A 6 16.51 -8.87 12.78
CA LEU A 6 16.32 -7.71 11.92
C LEU A 6 15.74 -8.09 10.55
N THR A 7 16.17 -9.22 10.00
CA THR A 7 15.59 -9.79 8.76
C THR A 7 14.12 -10.18 8.95
N LEU A 8 13.76 -10.78 10.09
CA LEU A 8 12.37 -11.12 10.41
C LEU A 8 11.51 -9.86 10.55
N ALA A 9 12.02 -8.80 11.18
CA ALA A 9 11.34 -7.52 11.27
C ALA A 9 11.08 -6.89 9.89
N ALA A 10 12.10 -6.86 9.02
CA ALA A 10 11.98 -6.37 7.65
C ALA A 10 10.91 -7.13 6.85
N LYS A 11 10.91 -8.46 6.93
CA LYS A 11 9.89 -9.32 6.29
C LYS A 11 8.49 -9.06 6.84
N GLY A 12 8.37 -8.89 8.17
CA GLY A 12 7.11 -8.58 8.84
C GLY A 12 6.53 -7.26 8.34
N VAL A 13 7.34 -6.20 8.30
CA VAL A 13 6.94 -4.88 7.78
C VAL A 13 6.48 -4.99 6.33
N ALA A 14 7.29 -5.60 5.46
CA ALA A 14 6.95 -5.74 4.04
C ALA A 14 5.63 -6.52 3.83
N THR A 15 5.43 -7.59 4.60
CA THR A 15 4.21 -8.42 4.51
C THR A 15 2.98 -7.63 4.95
N LEU A 16 3.04 -6.94 6.10
CA LEU A 16 1.94 -6.14 6.62
C LEU A 16 1.61 -4.98 5.67
N SER A 17 2.62 -4.29 5.14
CA SER A 17 2.41 -3.25 4.13
C SER A 17 1.74 -3.80 2.87
N GLY A 18 2.16 -4.96 2.39
CA GLY A 18 1.55 -5.60 1.21
C GLY A 18 0.07 -5.91 1.42
N ILE A 19 -0.28 -6.54 2.55
CA ILE A 19 -1.68 -6.85 2.89
C ILE A 19 -2.49 -5.56 3.03
N GLY A 20 -1.97 -4.56 3.75
CA GLY A 20 -2.64 -3.27 3.92
C GLY A 20 -2.87 -2.56 2.59
N THR A 21 -1.91 -2.63 1.67
CA THR A 21 -2.05 -2.06 0.32
C THR A 21 -3.19 -2.73 -0.44
N VAL A 22 -3.25 -4.07 -0.47
CA VAL A 22 -4.32 -4.81 -1.16
C VAL A 22 -5.69 -4.46 -0.58
N VAL A 23 -5.82 -4.43 0.75
CA VAL A 23 -7.09 -4.09 1.42
C VAL A 23 -7.50 -2.65 1.06
N LEU A 24 -6.57 -1.71 1.13
CA LEU A 24 -6.81 -0.30 0.83
C LEU A 24 -7.24 -0.10 -0.62
N THR A 25 -6.45 -0.60 -1.58
CA THR A 25 -6.73 -0.40 -3.02
C THR A 25 -8.05 -1.07 -3.41
N THR A 26 -8.30 -2.27 -2.89
CA THR A 26 -9.58 -2.96 -3.12
C THR A 26 -10.76 -2.14 -2.62
N TRP A 27 -10.67 -1.58 -1.41
CA TRP A 27 -11.73 -0.73 -0.87
C TRP A 27 -11.94 0.53 -1.73
N MET A 28 -10.86 1.26 -2.05
CA MET A 28 -10.94 2.46 -2.90
C MET A 28 -11.54 2.15 -4.27
N THR A 29 -11.17 1.03 -4.88
CA THR A 29 -11.73 0.56 -6.15
C THR A 29 -13.21 0.23 -6.03
N VAL A 30 -13.65 -0.45 -4.96
CA VAL A 30 -15.08 -0.71 -4.72
C VAL A 30 -15.84 0.61 -4.60
N VAL A 31 -15.33 1.59 -3.86
CA VAL A 31 -15.96 2.92 -3.73
C VAL A 31 -15.96 3.66 -5.07
N ALA A 32 -14.92 3.52 -5.89
CA ALA A 32 -14.88 4.11 -7.23
C ALA A 32 -15.95 3.53 -8.17
N PHE A 33 -16.35 2.26 -8.00
CA PHE A 33 -17.44 1.65 -8.77
C PHE A 33 -18.83 1.94 -8.19
N VAL A 34 -18.99 1.83 -6.88
CA VAL A 34 -20.31 1.85 -6.21
C VAL A 34 -20.73 3.26 -5.79
N GLY A 35 -19.76 4.15 -5.56
CA GLY A 35 -19.98 5.43 -4.91
C GLY A 35 -19.87 5.34 -3.38
N GLY A 36 -19.72 6.48 -2.74
CA GLY A 36 -19.53 6.62 -1.28
C GLY A 36 -18.27 7.40 -0.92
N THR A 37 -17.83 7.27 0.33
CA THR A 37 -16.70 8.03 0.89
C THR A 37 -15.39 7.25 0.78
N MET A 38 -14.35 7.89 0.23
CA MET A 38 -13.01 7.32 0.13
C MET A 38 -12.34 7.21 1.52
N PRO A 39 -11.72 6.07 1.86
CA PRO A 39 -11.28 5.75 3.24
C PRO A 39 -10.13 6.60 3.78
N ILE A 40 -9.29 7.19 2.92
CA ILE A 40 -8.13 8.01 3.35
C ILE A 40 -8.41 9.50 3.22
N ILE A 41 -9.00 9.89 2.10
CA ILE A 41 -9.15 11.30 1.70
C ILE A 41 -10.47 11.89 2.21
N GLY A 42 -11.42 11.05 2.65
CA GLY A 42 -12.75 11.50 3.09
C GLY A 42 -13.60 12.11 1.98
N TRP A 43 -13.16 12.02 0.73
CA TRP A 43 -13.87 12.56 -0.42
C TRP A 43 -15.02 11.62 -0.82
N GLU A 44 -16.22 12.18 -0.96
CA GLU A 44 -17.37 11.49 -1.55
C GLU A 44 -17.35 11.47 -3.08
N THR A 45 -17.61 10.29 -3.65
CA THR A 45 -17.76 10.10 -5.09
C THR A 45 -19.10 9.45 -5.39
N ASP A 46 -19.72 9.84 -6.50
CA ASP A 46 -20.94 9.20 -7.01
C ASP A 46 -20.67 7.80 -7.57
N GLY A 47 -19.39 7.46 -7.79
CA GLY A 47 -18.98 6.17 -8.36
C GLY A 47 -19.28 6.05 -9.85
N GLY A 48 -19.37 4.81 -10.35
CA GLY A 48 -19.73 4.48 -11.73
C GLY A 48 -18.64 3.78 -12.52
N LEU A 49 -19.04 3.17 -13.66
CA LEU A 49 -18.17 2.32 -14.48
C LEU A 49 -16.92 3.08 -15.00
N ALA A 50 -17.10 4.29 -15.51
CA ALA A 50 -15.99 5.10 -16.03
C ALA A 50 -14.99 5.47 -14.93
N THR A 51 -15.50 5.89 -13.76
CA THR A 51 -14.69 6.21 -12.58
C THR A 51 -13.95 4.98 -12.07
N GLY A 52 -14.62 3.84 -11.95
CA GLY A 52 -14.00 2.58 -11.52
C GLY A 52 -12.92 2.08 -12.48
N ILE A 53 -13.12 2.17 -13.79
CA ILE A 53 -12.09 1.82 -14.79
C ILE A 53 -10.89 2.77 -14.71
N LEU A 54 -11.12 4.10 -14.64
CA LEU A 54 -10.06 5.08 -14.45
C LEU A 54 -9.25 4.77 -13.18
N TRP A 55 -9.95 4.41 -12.11
CA TRP A 55 -9.33 4.08 -10.84
C TRP A 55 -8.43 2.85 -10.94
N LEU A 56 -8.95 1.74 -11.48
CA LEU A 56 -8.21 0.49 -11.66
C LEU A 56 -6.94 0.64 -12.50
N PHE A 57 -6.99 1.44 -13.58
CA PHE A 57 -5.87 1.51 -14.53
C PHE A 57 -4.91 2.66 -14.27
N VAL A 58 -5.33 3.70 -13.56
CA VAL A 58 -4.50 4.89 -13.32
C VAL A 58 -4.20 5.05 -11.85
N VAL A 59 -5.23 5.08 -11.00
CA VAL A 59 -5.06 5.41 -9.58
C VAL A 59 -4.46 4.25 -8.81
N ASP A 60 -4.95 3.03 -8.98
CA ASP A 60 -4.45 1.84 -8.29
C ASP A 60 -2.94 1.60 -8.53
N PRO A 61 -2.42 1.65 -9.77
CA PRO A 61 -0.98 1.53 -10.01
C PRO A 61 -0.17 2.62 -9.31
N ILE A 62 -0.68 3.86 -9.23
CA ILE A 62 -0.02 4.97 -8.53
C ILE A 62 -0.02 4.69 -7.02
N VAL A 63 -1.15 4.29 -6.44
CA VAL A 63 -1.26 3.99 -5.01
C VAL A 63 -0.37 2.81 -4.61
N VAL A 64 -0.40 1.71 -5.38
CA VAL A 64 0.48 0.54 -5.16
C VAL A 64 1.95 0.95 -5.25
N SER A 65 2.33 1.76 -6.25
CA SER A 65 3.71 2.24 -6.39
C SER A 65 4.13 3.13 -5.21
N ALA A 66 3.25 4.00 -4.74
CA ALA A 66 3.50 4.84 -3.57
C ALA A 66 3.66 4.00 -2.30
N CYS A 67 2.79 3.02 -2.07
CA CYS A 67 2.92 2.08 -0.95
C CYS A 67 4.23 1.29 -1.02
N TRP A 68 4.60 0.79 -2.21
CA TRP A 68 5.87 0.09 -2.42
C TRP A 68 7.09 0.98 -2.13
N LEU A 69 7.08 2.24 -2.57
CA LEU A 69 8.15 3.19 -2.27
C LEU A 69 8.25 3.44 -0.77
N LEU A 70 7.13 3.68 -0.08
CA LEU A 70 7.09 3.89 1.37
C LEU A 70 7.64 2.67 2.13
N THR A 71 7.22 1.46 1.75
CA THR A 71 7.75 0.23 2.34
C THR A 71 9.24 0.09 2.09
N THR A 72 9.72 0.38 0.89
CA THR A 72 11.15 0.33 0.53
C THR A 72 11.98 1.30 1.38
N VAL A 73 11.50 2.52 1.57
CA VAL A 73 12.16 3.54 2.42
C VAL A 73 12.29 3.07 3.88
N VAL A 74 11.36 2.25 4.38
CA VAL A 74 11.41 1.71 5.75
C VAL A 74 12.24 0.43 5.84
N VAL A 75 12.11 -0.48 4.87
CA VAL A 75 12.76 -1.80 4.90
C VAL A 75 14.26 -1.71 4.61
N LEU A 76 14.69 -0.85 3.69
CA LEU A 76 16.11 -0.74 3.32
C LEU A 76 17.01 -0.33 4.51
N PRO A 77 16.68 0.69 5.32
CA PRO A 77 17.45 1.01 6.51
C PRO A 77 17.52 -0.13 7.53
N ILE A 78 16.41 -0.86 7.72
CA ILE A 78 16.36 -2.01 8.64
C ILE A 78 17.38 -3.06 8.18
N LEU A 79 17.41 -3.39 6.89
CA LEU A 79 18.36 -4.37 6.36
C LEU A 79 19.81 -3.85 6.41
N ALA A 80 20.03 -2.58 6.04
CA ALA A 80 21.37 -1.97 6.04
C ALA A 80 22.02 -1.92 7.44
N VAL A 81 21.22 -1.72 8.49
CA VAL A 81 21.71 -1.81 9.89
C VAL A 81 22.10 -3.25 10.24
N GLY A 82 21.37 -4.25 9.74
CA GLY A 82 21.61 -5.67 10.03
C GLY A 82 22.87 -6.23 9.38
N ASP A 83 23.28 -5.66 8.25
CA ASP A 83 24.52 -6.03 7.54
C ASP A 83 25.77 -5.34 8.12
N SER A 84 25.59 -4.37 9.03
CA SER A 84 26.69 -3.64 9.69
C SER A 84 27.14 -4.21 11.03
N GLU A 85 26.42 -5.22 11.57
CA GLU A 85 26.77 -6.01 12.76
C GLU A 85 27.51 -7.30 12.36
#